data_AF-A0A7X0BX90-F1
#
_entry.id   AF-A0A7X0BX90-F1
#
_cell.length_a   1.000
_cell.length_b   1.000
_cell.length_c   1.000
_cell.angle_alpha   90.00
_cell.angle_beta   90.00
_cell.angle_gamma   90.00
#
_symmetry.space_group_name_H-M   'P 1'
#
loop_
_entity.id
_entity.type
_entity.pdbx_description
1 polymer ?
#
loop_
_entity_poly.entity_id
_entity_poly.type
_entity_poly.pdbx_seq_one_letter_code
_entity_poly.pdbx_strand_id
1 'polypeptide(L)'
;MPDWTYQPLRGIAGALLGVRRSQRAALRVLAWTGSLPGGGRAIARLLGHRHPPAHLAGTVGGGTAGGDMVDGGTVGGDMVDGDMVDGGTVGGGTVGGVAVRSRLGAVVPPAAARDAVRALPPLGAGLILVEPVGPADVPAVRQAAAGSRVPVLAATADPAVAAALAPYVDAVLAAGGGPHLVRPASPSVEAAARALAHPGRAVLATPALLIEAGPGWFARVTEAATPTAPALSPRDVGRDPRRWPAWWWGLLAGAVIAVAGLVAAAVSLGPVLLWYDRAYLGMDREALHAVNHHLIHFLRHDRITLAGTMVAVGILYAGLAAGGMRRGWPWAREAYLASGCVGFAAVLYLFVHGYVEPLHMTLTVIVLPLFTAAIRRPAGRPRWTVRPEGPQRERRRALTGQLLMVIIGAGLFAGGVAVSAVGLTGVFVLSDLEYLGTGPETLRAANARLLPFIAHDRAGFGGVLMAAAAAITLLGAWGWRRGESWVWWTLALAAVAGFAPALAAHLAIGYVHLGHLAPVLAGVILTATALALSRPYLCAR
;
A
#
# COMPACT_ATOMS: atom_id res chain seq x y z
N MET A 1 -4.09 12.01 6.72
CA MET A 1 -2.65 11.85 6.41
C MET A 1 -2.18 10.58 7.09
N PRO A 2 -1.41 9.73 6.41
CA PRO A 2 -0.85 8.54 7.05
C PRO A 2 0.21 8.96 8.08
N ASP A 3 0.43 8.10 9.06
CA ASP A 3 1.34 8.38 10.17
C ASP A 3 2.78 8.62 9.72
N TRP A 4 3.23 7.91 8.70
CA TRP A 4 4.57 8.07 8.13
C TRP A 4 4.77 9.41 7.42
N THR A 5 3.70 10.10 7.03
CA THR A 5 3.78 11.50 6.59
C THR A 5 3.62 12.43 7.79
N TYR A 6 2.58 12.21 8.60
CA TYR A 6 2.17 13.13 9.65
C TYR A 6 3.24 13.26 10.75
N GLN A 7 3.71 12.15 11.32
CA GLN A 7 4.59 12.19 12.48
C GLN A 7 6.00 12.73 12.16
N PRO A 8 6.65 12.36 11.05
CA PRO A 8 7.94 12.93 10.69
C PRO A 8 7.85 14.40 10.28
N LEU A 9 6.79 14.80 9.56
CA LEU A 9 6.70 16.15 8.97
C LEU A 9 6.01 17.19 9.86
N ARG A 10 5.23 16.79 10.89
CA ARG A 10 4.48 17.75 11.72
C ARG A 10 5.35 18.79 12.41
N GLY A 11 6.59 18.45 12.79
CA GLY A 11 7.52 19.40 13.41
C GLY A 11 7.99 20.45 12.40
N ILE A 12 8.36 20.02 11.21
CA ILE A 12 8.79 20.89 10.10
C ILE A 12 7.62 21.79 9.66
N ALA A 13 6.45 21.22 9.42
CA ALA A 13 5.26 21.98 9.04
C ALA A 13 4.82 22.95 10.14
N GLY A 14 4.97 22.57 11.41
CA GLY A 14 4.71 23.42 12.57
C GLY A 14 5.66 24.61 12.65
N ALA A 15 6.95 24.41 12.36
CA ALA A 15 7.95 25.48 12.32
C ALA A 15 7.72 26.44 11.14
N LEU A 16 7.36 25.93 9.95
CA LEU A 16 7.19 26.74 8.74
C LEU A 16 5.85 27.49 8.69
N LEU A 17 4.76 26.85 9.10
CA LEU A 17 3.40 27.39 8.93
C LEU A 17 2.73 27.77 10.25
N GLY A 18 3.27 27.34 11.39
CA GLY A 18 2.60 27.37 12.69
C GLY A 18 1.76 26.12 12.94
N VAL A 19 1.75 25.64 14.19
CA VAL A 19 1.10 24.38 14.58
C VAL A 19 -0.40 24.35 14.26
N ARG A 20 -1.15 25.39 14.64
CA ARG A 20 -2.60 25.44 14.38
C ARG A 20 -2.93 25.54 12.89
N ARG A 21 -2.14 26.29 12.13
CA ARG A 21 -2.36 26.48 10.68
C ARG A 21 -2.05 25.21 9.91
N SER A 22 -0.94 24.54 10.23
CA SER A 22 -0.56 23.26 9.59
C SER A 22 -1.59 22.15 9.85
N GLN A 23 -2.12 22.04 11.08
CA GLN A 23 -3.17 21.07 11.42
C GLN A 23 -4.46 21.32 10.62
N ARG A 24 -4.92 22.58 10.56
CA ARG A 24 -6.10 22.97 9.77
C ARG A 24 -5.89 22.76 8.27
N ALA A 25 -4.70 23.09 7.76
CA ALA A 25 -4.35 22.87 6.36
C ALA A 25 -4.38 21.38 6.01
N ALA A 26 -3.79 20.51 6.84
CA ALA A 26 -3.84 19.07 6.62
C ALA A 26 -5.27 18.52 6.62
N LEU A 27 -6.12 18.98 7.54
CA LEU A 27 -7.53 18.60 7.59
C LEU A 27 -8.29 19.07 6.34
N ARG A 28 -8.10 20.33 5.92
CA ARG A 28 -8.74 20.90 4.72
C ARG A 28 -8.29 20.21 3.44
N VAL A 29 -7.01 19.88 3.30
CA VAL A 29 -6.50 19.12 2.16
C VAL A 29 -7.19 17.76 2.10
N LEU A 30 -7.26 17.03 3.21
CA LEU A 30 -7.96 15.74 3.25
C LEU A 30 -9.46 15.88 2.94
N ALA A 31 -10.11 16.93 3.47
CA ALA A 31 -11.52 17.19 3.20
C ALA A 31 -11.76 17.54 1.73
N TRP A 32 -10.89 18.35 1.13
CA TRP A 32 -10.93 18.71 -0.29
C TRP A 32 -10.77 17.46 -1.15
N THR A 33 -9.72 16.68 -0.93
CA THR A 33 -9.49 15.43 -1.66
C THR A 33 -10.63 14.43 -1.47
N GLY A 34 -11.19 14.31 -0.25
CA GLY A 34 -12.30 13.41 0.05
C GLY A 34 -13.63 13.81 -0.59
N SER A 35 -13.78 15.11 -0.90
CA SER A 35 -14.96 15.69 -1.55
C SER A 35 -15.00 15.50 -3.06
N LEU A 36 -13.85 15.24 -3.70
CA LEU A 36 -13.79 14.93 -5.12
C LEU A 36 -14.55 13.62 -5.44
N PRO A 37 -15.17 13.48 -6.63
CA PRO A 37 -15.76 12.22 -7.07
C PRO A 37 -14.75 11.07 -6.97
N GLY A 38 -15.08 10.02 -6.22
CA GLY A 38 -14.17 8.91 -5.94
C GLY A 38 -13.00 9.20 -5.00
N GLY A 39 -12.77 10.46 -4.59
CA GLY A 39 -11.64 10.87 -3.77
C GLY A 39 -11.57 10.19 -2.41
N GLY A 40 -12.71 9.95 -1.76
CA GLY A 40 -12.77 9.15 -0.53
C GLY A 40 -12.29 7.71 -0.73
N ARG A 41 -12.62 7.07 -1.87
CA ARG A 41 -12.13 5.72 -2.21
C ARG A 41 -10.62 5.74 -2.52
N ALA A 42 -10.14 6.79 -3.19
CA ALA A 42 -8.73 6.98 -3.48
C ALA A 42 -7.90 7.16 -2.20
N ILE A 43 -8.37 7.98 -1.25
CA ILE A 43 -7.74 8.14 0.07
C ILE A 43 -7.72 6.81 0.82
N ALA A 44 -8.85 6.12 0.91
CA ALA A 44 -8.93 4.84 1.60
C ALA A 44 -7.94 3.82 1.02
N ARG A 45 -7.93 3.67 -0.33
CA ARG A 45 -6.99 2.78 -1.03
C ARG A 45 -5.53 3.18 -0.82
N LEU A 46 -5.18 4.45 -1.04
CA LEU A 46 -3.80 4.94 -0.91
C LEU A 46 -3.25 4.73 0.51
N LEU A 47 -4.09 4.94 1.53
CA LEU A 47 -3.69 4.81 2.93
C LEU A 47 -3.80 3.38 3.46
N GLY A 48 -4.24 2.43 2.63
CA GLY A 48 -4.49 1.04 3.04
C GLY A 48 -5.64 0.91 4.05
N HIS A 49 -6.45 1.95 4.20
CA HIS A 49 -7.63 1.95 5.06
C HIS A 49 -8.77 1.22 4.37
N ARG A 50 -9.38 0.28 5.08
CA ARG A 50 -10.50 -0.50 4.58
C ARG A 50 -11.75 -0.20 5.35
N HIS A 51 -12.87 -0.54 4.73
CA HIS A 51 -14.17 -0.50 5.37
C HIS A 51 -14.09 -1.22 6.71
N PRO A 52 -14.65 -0.65 7.79
CA PRO A 52 -14.66 -1.30 9.07
C PRO A 52 -15.28 -2.70 8.94
N PRO A 53 -14.65 -3.74 9.51
CA PRO A 53 -15.20 -5.08 9.46
C PRO A 53 -16.54 -5.14 10.21
N ALA A 54 -17.47 -5.95 9.71
CA ALA A 54 -18.85 -5.99 10.17
C ALA A 54 -19.00 -6.30 11.68
N HIS A 55 -18.05 -7.02 12.29
CA HIS A 55 -18.08 -7.33 13.72
C HIS A 55 -17.84 -6.10 14.62
N LEU A 56 -17.36 -4.97 14.06
CA LEU A 56 -17.26 -3.70 14.78
C LEU A 56 -18.58 -2.93 14.79
N ALA A 57 -19.59 -3.41 14.07
CA ALA A 57 -20.96 -2.99 14.27
C ALA A 57 -21.49 -3.55 15.61
N GLY A 58 -22.35 -2.78 16.29
CA GLY A 58 -23.07 -3.21 17.50
C GLY A 58 -24.01 -2.11 18.01
N THR A 59 -24.92 -2.45 18.91
CA THR A 59 -25.94 -1.54 19.46
C THR A 59 -25.47 -0.88 20.76
N VAL A 60 -25.52 0.45 20.79
CA VAL A 60 -24.99 1.34 21.83
C VAL A 60 -26.08 2.36 22.18
N GLY A 61 -26.73 2.19 23.33
CA GLY A 61 -27.73 3.12 23.85
C GLY A 61 -28.97 3.27 22.96
N GLY A 62 -29.97 2.41 23.15
CA GLY A 62 -31.35 2.62 22.71
C GLY A 62 -32.18 3.06 23.90
N GLY A 63 -32.50 4.36 23.96
CA GLY A 63 -33.32 4.93 25.02
C GLY A 63 -34.09 6.12 24.46
N THR A 64 -35.14 5.85 23.70
CA THR A 64 -36.24 6.81 23.53
C THR A 64 -37.34 6.37 24.48
N ALA A 65 -37.67 7.23 25.43
CA ALA A 65 -38.86 7.08 26.26
C ALA A 65 -40.13 7.12 25.38
N GLY A 66 -41.01 6.14 25.54
CA GLY A 66 -42.41 6.20 25.10
C GLY A 66 -42.86 5.07 24.16
N GLY A 67 -43.69 4.16 24.68
CA GLY A 67 -44.81 3.56 23.93
C GLY A 67 -44.63 2.15 23.34
N ASP A 68 -45.22 1.20 24.04
CA ASP A 68 -45.86 -0.05 23.57
C ASP A 68 -45.01 -1.22 23.03
N MET A 69 -44.83 -2.18 23.95
CA MET A 69 -44.72 -3.61 23.67
C MET A 69 -45.95 -4.07 22.87
N VAL A 70 -45.73 -4.62 21.69
CA VAL A 70 -46.69 -5.53 21.04
C VAL A 70 -46.05 -6.92 21.01
N ASP A 71 -46.64 -7.78 21.81
CA ASP A 71 -46.44 -9.23 21.87
C ASP A 71 -46.96 -9.89 20.59
N GLY A 72 -46.35 -10.99 20.14
CA GLY A 72 -46.71 -11.61 18.88
C GLY A 72 -45.95 -12.89 18.49
N GLY A 73 -46.31 -13.99 19.15
CA GLY A 73 -46.72 -15.22 18.46
C GLY A 73 -45.65 -16.18 17.92
N THR A 74 -45.48 -17.29 18.64
CA THR A 74 -44.96 -18.58 18.13
C THR A 74 -45.92 -19.23 17.13
N VAL A 75 -45.43 -19.60 15.93
CA VAL A 75 -45.97 -20.72 15.11
C VAL A 75 -44.80 -21.37 14.36
N GLY A 76 -44.77 -22.71 14.33
CA GLY A 76 -43.67 -23.51 13.77
C GLY A 76 -43.86 -24.03 12.34
N GLY A 77 -42.87 -24.81 11.89
CA GLY A 77 -42.94 -25.78 10.79
C GLY A 77 -42.70 -25.24 9.37
N ASP A 78 -41.49 -25.41 8.82
CA ASP A 78 -41.23 -26.44 7.80
C ASP A 78 -39.84 -26.30 7.14
N MET A 79 -39.22 -27.45 6.90
CA MET A 79 -37.99 -27.66 6.13
C MET A 79 -38.27 -27.52 4.63
N VAL A 80 -37.54 -26.65 3.92
CA VAL A 80 -37.20 -26.85 2.50
C VAL A 80 -35.83 -26.23 2.20
N ASP A 81 -34.94 -27.04 1.62
CA ASP A 81 -33.62 -26.69 1.07
C ASP A 81 -33.70 -25.63 -0.04
N GLY A 82 -32.77 -24.67 -0.03
CA GLY A 82 -32.63 -23.68 -1.11
C GLY A 82 -31.37 -22.81 -0.99
N ASP A 83 -30.52 -22.91 -2.01
CA ASP A 83 -29.40 -22.04 -2.41
C ASP A 83 -29.00 -20.87 -1.47
N MET A 84 -27.83 -21.01 -0.84
CA MET A 84 -27.11 -19.90 -0.24
C MET A 84 -26.48 -19.00 -1.32
N VAL A 85 -27.27 -18.06 -1.82
CA VAL A 85 -26.75 -16.79 -2.34
C VAL A 85 -26.35 -15.95 -1.12
N ASP A 86 -25.04 -15.79 -0.92
CA ASP A 86 -24.43 -14.95 0.12
C ASP A 86 -24.69 -13.46 -0.18
N GLY A 87 -25.94 -13.04 0.01
CA GLY A 87 -26.37 -11.67 0.14
C GLY A 87 -26.46 -11.30 1.61
N GLY A 88 -25.35 -11.42 2.35
CA GLY A 88 -25.28 -11.06 3.76
C GLY A 88 -25.74 -9.62 3.98
N THR A 89 -26.91 -9.46 4.60
CA THR A 89 -27.33 -8.21 5.22
C THR A 89 -26.21 -7.77 6.16
N VAL A 90 -25.59 -6.63 5.85
CA VAL A 90 -24.56 -6.03 6.70
C VAL A 90 -25.22 -5.73 8.04
N GLY A 91 -24.97 -6.56 9.05
CA GLY A 91 -25.49 -6.38 10.40
C GLY A 91 -25.11 -4.99 10.90
N GLY A 92 -26.04 -4.04 10.82
CA GLY A 92 -25.87 -2.69 11.31
C GLY A 92 -26.06 -2.68 12.81
N GLY A 93 -25.10 -2.13 13.54
CA GLY A 93 -25.29 -1.80 14.94
C GLY A 93 -25.85 -0.40 15.08
N THR A 94 -26.43 -0.02 16.21
CA THR A 94 -26.89 1.35 16.45
C THR A 94 -26.03 2.13 17.45
N VAL A 95 -25.94 3.44 17.33
CA VAL A 95 -25.40 4.34 18.36
C VAL A 95 -26.41 5.45 18.58
N GLY A 96 -26.99 5.54 19.79
CA GLY A 96 -28.07 6.48 20.07
C GLY A 96 -29.31 6.23 19.21
N GLY A 97 -29.60 4.95 18.90
CA GLY A 97 -30.67 4.55 17.98
C GLY A 97 -30.32 4.62 16.48
N VAL A 98 -29.17 5.20 16.10
CA VAL A 98 -28.79 5.38 14.69
C VAL A 98 -27.92 4.26 14.18
N ALA A 99 -28.27 3.67 13.04
CA ALA A 99 -27.47 2.62 12.41
C ALA A 99 -26.05 3.11 12.02
N VAL A 100 -25.02 2.48 12.57
CA VAL A 100 -23.60 2.70 12.27
C VAL A 100 -22.98 1.44 11.67
N ARG A 101 -22.04 1.64 10.74
CA ARG A 101 -21.21 0.56 10.18
C ARG A 101 -20.06 0.16 11.10
N SER A 102 -19.70 1.03 12.04
CA SER A 102 -18.64 0.82 13.02
C SER A 102 -18.89 1.69 14.24
N ARG A 103 -18.69 1.11 15.42
CA ARG A 103 -18.73 1.82 16.71
C ARG A 103 -17.45 2.62 17.02
N LEU A 104 -16.53 2.73 16.06
CA LEU A 104 -15.34 3.56 16.13
C LEU A 104 -15.57 4.87 15.37
N GLY A 105 -15.48 6.01 16.02
CA GLY A 105 -15.79 7.31 15.43
C GLY A 105 -14.93 8.45 15.96
N ALA A 106 -15.34 9.69 15.69
CA ALA A 106 -14.65 10.87 16.21
C ALA A 106 -15.63 11.82 16.88
N VAL A 107 -15.16 12.54 17.91
CA VAL A 107 -15.85 13.71 18.47
C VAL A 107 -15.13 14.97 18.04
N VAL A 108 -15.88 15.97 17.55
CA VAL A 108 -15.31 17.21 16.98
C VAL A 108 -16.13 18.44 17.40
N PRO A 109 -15.50 19.61 17.55
CA PRO A 109 -16.23 20.84 17.77
C PRO A 109 -16.96 21.29 16.48
N PRO A 110 -18.03 22.11 16.58
CA PRO A 110 -18.80 22.59 15.42
C PRO A 110 -17.94 23.22 14.31
N ALA A 111 -16.93 24.01 14.69
CA ALA A 111 -16.02 24.66 13.76
C ALA A 111 -15.20 23.69 12.87
N ALA A 112 -15.07 22.43 13.27
CA ALA A 112 -14.37 21.39 12.51
C ALA A 112 -15.31 20.36 11.86
N ALA A 113 -16.62 20.42 12.15
CA ALA A 113 -17.59 19.38 11.77
C ALA A 113 -17.62 19.14 10.26
N ARG A 114 -17.69 20.22 9.46
CA ARG A 114 -17.76 20.13 7.99
C ARG A 114 -16.55 19.42 7.37
N ASP A 115 -15.35 19.75 7.85
CA ASP A 115 -14.13 19.13 7.34
C ASP A 115 -13.99 17.69 7.87
N ALA A 116 -14.34 17.44 9.13
CA ALA A 116 -14.26 16.13 9.76
C ALA A 116 -15.16 15.09 9.09
N VAL A 117 -16.41 15.45 8.77
CA VAL A 117 -17.37 14.60 8.06
C VAL A 117 -16.85 14.15 6.69
N ARG A 118 -15.99 14.95 6.05
CA ARG A 118 -15.40 14.63 4.74
C ARG A 118 -14.08 13.88 4.85
N ALA A 119 -13.27 14.22 5.85
CA ALA A 119 -11.89 13.77 5.97
C ALA A 119 -11.74 12.48 6.81
N LEU A 120 -12.52 12.30 7.88
CA LEU A 120 -12.32 11.20 8.84
C LEU A 120 -12.93 9.86 8.40
N PRO A 121 -14.07 9.80 7.68
CA PRO A 121 -14.62 8.51 7.26
C PRO A 121 -13.68 7.66 6.38
N PRO A 122 -12.98 8.24 5.37
CA PRO A 122 -11.96 7.50 4.63
C PRO A 122 -10.80 6.97 5.48
N LEU A 123 -10.61 7.50 6.69
CA LEU A 123 -9.59 7.06 7.64
C LEU A 123 -10.07 5.95 8.57
N GLY A 124 -11.38 5.65 8.58
CA GLY A 124 -11.98 4.59 9.37
C GLY A 124 -13.00 5.05 10.42
N ALA A 125 -13.33 6.35 10.50
CA ALA A 125 -14.40 6.82 11.37
C ALA A 125 -15.77 6.38 10.82
N GLY A 126 -16.51 5.59 11.61
CA GLY A 126 -17.85 5.09 11.28
C GLY A 126 -18.99 6.03 11.67
N LEU A 127 -18.71 7.04 12.52
CA LEU A 127 -19.63 8.10 12.92
C LEU A 127 -18.87 9.36 13.35
N ILE A 128 -19.54 10.50 13.32
CA ILE A 128 -19.04 11.79 13.81
C ILE A 128 -20.00 12.35 14.85
N LEU A 129 -19.51 12.60 16.06
CA LEU A 129 -20.22 13.34 17.09
C LEU A 129 -19.75 14.80 17.08
N VAL A 130 -20.68 15.73 16.92
CA VAL A 130 -20.42 17.16 17.06
C VAL A 130 -20.78 17.59 18.47
N GLU A 131 -19.79 18.06 19.24
CA GLU A 131 -19.97 18.40 20.65
C GLU A 131 -18.91 19.42 21.13
N PRO A 132 -19.29 20.36 22.03
CA PRO A 132 -20.66 20.76 22.37
C PRO A 132 -21.28 21.63 21.27
N VAL A 133 -22.60 21.57 21.10
CA VAL A 133 -23.33 22.41 20.12
C VAL A 133 -24.18 23.46 20.84
N GLY A 134 -23.91 24.75 20.57
CA GLY A 134 -24.71 25.87 21.04
C GLY A 134 -25.63 26.46 19.95
N PRO A 135 -26.47 27.46 20.29
CA PRO A 135 -27.38 28.10 19.34
C PRO A 135 -26.70 28.68 18.10
N ALA A 136 -25.54 29.32 18.27
CA ALA A 136 -24.78 29.93 17.18
C ALA A 136 -24.19 28.90 16.20
N ASP A 137 -24.04 27.64 16.63
CA ASP A 137 -23.41 26.57 15.86
C ASP A 137 -24.39 25.84 14.93
N VAL A 138 -25.70 26.01 15.14
CA VAL A 138 -26.75 25.29 14.39
C VAL A 138 -26.56 25.38 12.86
N PRO A 139 -26.30 26.56 12.26
CA PRO A 139 -26.08 26.64 10.81
C PRO A 139 -24.86 25.82 10.34
N ALA A 140 -23.78 25.82 11.12
CA ALA A 140 -22.55 25.11 10.79
C ALA A 140 -22.75 23.58 10.85
N VAL A 141 -23.45 23.08 11.88
CA VAL A 141 -23.75 21.65 12.03
C VAL A 141 -24.69 21.17 10.91
N ARG A 142 -25.73 21.95 10.59
CA ARG A 142 -26.64 21.66 9.46
C ARG A 142 -25.88 21.53 8.15
N GLN A 143 -24.97 22.47 7.87
CA GLN A 143 -24.16 22.43 6.66
C GLN A 143 -23.20 21.22 6.64
N ALA A 144 -22.67 20.82 7.80
CA ALA A 144 -21.80 19.64 7.90
C ALA A 144 -22.56 18.34 7.60
N ALA A 145 -23.80 18.21 8.08
CA ALA A 145 -24.61 17.01 7.95
C ALA A 145 -25.14 16.77 6.51
N ALA A 146 -25.48 17.85 5.78
CA ALA A 146 -26.11 17.81 4.46
C ALA A 146 -25.35 17.03 3.34
N GLY A 147 -24.11 16.59 3.59
CA GLY A 147 -23.32 15.79 2.64
C GLY A 147 -22.53 14.69 3.31
N SER A 148 -22.97 14.22 4.48
CA SER A 148 -22.26 13.19 5.21
C SER A 148 -22.36 11.82 4.57
N ARG A 149 -21.29 11.02 4.67
CA ARG A 149 -21.25 9.61 4.27
C ARG A 149 -21.33 8.66 5.46
N VAL A 150 -21.38 9.21 6.67
CA VAL A 150 -21.48 8.49 7.93
C VAL A 150 -22.49 9.18 8.84
N PRO A 151 -23.07 8.47 9.81
CA PRO A 151 -23.91 9.10 10.82
C PRO A 151 -23.24 10.31 11.49
N VAL A 152 -23.97 11.43 11.52
CA VAL A 152 -23.62 12.65 12.24
C VAL A 152 -24.56 12.78 13.43
N LEU A 153 -23.98 12.75 14.62
CA LEU A 153 -24.68 12.95 15.88
C LEU A 153 -24.34 14.34 16.42
N ALA A 154 -25.28 14.99 17.09
CA ALA A 154 -25.03 16.25 17.80
C ALA A 154 -25.28 16.07 19.29
N ALA A 155 -24.43 16.63 20.16
CA ALA A 155 -24.69 16.67 21.60
C ALA A 155 -24.85 18.11 22.09
N THR A 156 -25.96 18.38 22.76
CA THR A 156 -26.28 19.70 23.32
C THR A 156 -27.01 19.57 24.66
N ALA A 157 -26.88 20.60 25.50
CA ALA A 157 -27.64 20.74 26.73
C ALA A 157 -28.93 21.54 26.53
N ASP A 158 -29.08 22.23 25.39
CA ASP A 158 -30.19 23.13 25.10
C ASP A 158 -31.30 22.42 24.29
N PRO A 159 -32.51 22.26 24.84
CA PRO A 159 -33.63 21.62 24.13
C PRO A 159 -34.04 22.34 22.84
N ALA A 160 -33.89 23.66 22.77
CA ALA A 160 -34.21 24.43 21.56
C ALA A 160 -33.19 24.15 20.45
N VAL A 161 -31.91 24.03 20.81
CA VAL A 161 -30.85 23.60 19.87
C VAL A 161 -31.09 22.17 19.41
N ALA A 162 -31.52 21.29 20.32
CA ALA A 162 -31.85 19.91 19.98
C ALA A 162 -32.99 19.83 18.95
N ALA A 163 -34.09 20.55 19.20
CA ALA A 163 -35.22 20.63 18.28
C ALA A 163 -34.82 21.22 16.91
N ALA A 164 -33.96 22.25 16.91
CA ALA A 164 -33.48 22.88 15.68
C ALA A 164 -32.56 21.97 14.84
N LEU A 165 -31.88 21.00 15.46
CA LEU A 165 -30.96 20.09 14.78
C LEU A 165 -31.60 18.75 14.38
N ALA A 166 -32.61 18.28 15.11
CA ALA A 166 -33.25 16.98 14.89
C ALA A 166 -33.62 16.67 13.43
N PRO A 167 -34.07 17.63 12.58
CA PRO A 167 -34.36 17.34 11.17
C PRO A 167 -33.12 17.16 10.27
N TYR A 168 -31.93 17.51 10.75
CA TYR A 168 -30.72 17.64 9.95
C TYR A 168 -29.59 16.68 10.33
N VAL A 169 -29.61 16.13 11.55
CA VAL A 169 -28.61 15.16 12.05
C VAL A 169 -29.28 13.83 12.32
N ASP A 170 -28.52 12.74 12.31
CA ASP A 170 -29.10 11.41 12.47
C ASP A 170 -29.64 11.14 13.89
N ALA A 171 -29.01 11.75 14.91
CA ALA A 171 -29.58 11.84 16.26
C ALA A 171 -29.00 13.00 17.06
N VAL A 172 -29.80 13.48 18.03
CA VAL A 172 -29.37 14.44 19.03
C VAL A 172 -29.28 13.74 20.38
N LEU A 173 -28.12 13.86 21.02
CA LEU A 173 -27.83 13.30 22.33
C LEU A 173 -27.80 14.40 23.39
N ALA A 174 -28.06 14.02 24.64
CA ALA A 174 -27.79 14.89 25.77
C ALA A 174 -26.28 15.24 25.84
N ALA A 175 -25.94 16.39 26.41
CA ALA A 175 -24.56 16.79 26.64
C ALA A 175 -23.76 15.67 27.36
N GLY A 176 -22.54 15.41 26.90
CA GLY A 176 -21.74 14.28 27.37
C GLY A 176 -22.04 12.95 26.67
N GLY A 177 -23.14 12.84 25.91
CA GLY A 177 -23.45 11.71 25.02
C GLY A 177 -23.67 10.35 25.69
N GLY A 178 -23.68 10.29 27.03
CA GLY A 178 -23.96 9.09 27.82
C GLY A 178 -22.74 8.20 28.13
N PRO A 179 -22.86 7.27 29.10
CA PRO A 179 -21.75 6.43 29.59
C PRO A 179 -21.26 5.39 28.57
N HIS A 180 -22.03 5.14 27.51
CA HIS A 180 -21.71 4.19 26.46
C HIS A 180 -20.77 4.76 25.39
N LEU A 181 -20.56 6.08 25.37
CA LEU A 181 -19.60 6.75 24.50
C LEU A 181 -18.27 6.95 25.23
N VAL A 182 -17.30 6.12 24.88
CA VAL A 182 -15.95 6.18 25.43
C VAL A 182 -15.12 7.18 24.63
N ARG A 183 -14.59 8.19 25.32
CA ARG A 183 -13.62 9.16 24.77
C ARG A 183 -12.25 8.84 25.38
N PRO A 184 -11.35 8.12 24.68
CA PRO A 184 -10.10 7.69 25.28
C PRO A 184 -9.25 8.89 25.69
N ALA A 185 -8.78 8.90 26.94
CA ALA A 185 -7.86 9.90 27.46
C ALA A 185 -6.41 9.69 26.98
N SER A 186 -6.10 8.49 26.47
CA SER A 186 -4.78 8.08 25.99
C SER A 186 -4.86 7.62 24.53
N PRO A 187 -3.80 7.81 23.73
CA PRO A 187 -3.71 7.31 22.36
C PRO A 187 -3.53 5.78 22.26
N SER A 188 -3.56 5.04 23.39
CA SER A 188 -3.34 3.59 23.43
C SER A 188 -4.34 2.83 22.55
N VAL A 189 -3.79 2.22 21.49
CA VAL A 189 -4.53 1.36 20.54
C VAL A 189 -5.13 0.15 21.26
N GLU A 190 -4.38 -0.46 22.18
CA GLU A 190 -4.80 -1.65 22.92
C GLU A 190 -5.98 -1.35 23.85
N ALA A 191 -5.93 -0.22 24.56
CA ALA A 191 -7.03 0.21 25.42
C ALA A 191 -8.30 0.51 24.61
N ALA A 192 -8.15 1.18 23.46
CA ALA A 192 -9.26 1.46 22.55
C ALA A 192 -9.86 0.19 21.94
N ALA A 193 -9.03 -0.77 21.53
CA ALA A 193 -9.49 -2.06 21.02
C ALA A 193 -10.25 -2.88 22.08
N ARG A 194 -9.77 -2.90 23.33
CA ARG A 194 -10.50 -3.51 24.45
C ARG A 194 -11.84 -2.84 24.70
N ALA A 195 -11.89 -1.51 24.68
CA ALA A 195 -13.15 -0.78 24.85
C ALA A 195 -14.15 -1.11 23.73
N LEU A 196 -13.66 -1.24 22.49
CA LEU A 196 -14.48 -1.55 21.31
C LEU A 196 -14.96 -3.01 21.29
N ALA A 197 -14.24 -3.93 21.93
CA ALA A 197 -14.65 -5.34 22.07
C ALA A 197 -15.96 -5.50 22.86
N HIS A 198 -16.31 -4.55 23.74
CA HIS A 198 -17.62 -4.54 24.38
C HIS A 198 -18.69 -4.05 23.41
N PRO A 199 -19.72 -4.87 23.05
CA PRO A 199 -20.69 -4.53 22.01
C PRO A 199 -21.52 -3.27 22.30
N GLY A 200 -21.75 -2.96 23.57
CA GLY A 200 -22.52 -1.81 24.04
C GLY A 200 -21.73 -0.50 24.22
N ARG A 201 -20.53 -0.39 23.66
CA ARG A 201 -19.69 0.83 23.74
C ARG A 201 -19.31 1.33 22.36
N ALA A 202 -19.30 2.65 22.19
CA ALA A 202 -18.65 3.29 21.03
C ALA A 202 -17.39 4.02 21.48
N VAL A 203 -16.36 4.02 20.64
CA VAL A 203 -15.08 4.67 20.94
C VAL A 203 -14.92 5.86 20.01
N LEU A 204 -14.84 7.06 20.59
CA LEU A 204 -14.76 8.31 19.85
C LEU A 204 -13.41 8.99 20.06
N ALA A 205 -12.64 9.12 18.97
CA ALA A 205 -11.37 9.84 18.96
C ALA A 205 -11.61 11.33 19.17
N THR A 206 -10.92 11.92 20.15
CA THR A 206 -10.92 13.38 20.36
C THR A 206 -9.91 14.07 19.43
N PRO A 207 -10.03 15.38 19.20
CA PRO A 207 -9.04 16.12 18.41
C PRO A 207 -7.63 16.04 19.03
N ALA A 208 -7.54 16.12 20.37
CA ALA A 208 -6.27 15.98 21.09
C ALA A 208 -5.62 14.61 20.82
N LEU A 209 -6.42 13.55 20.88
CA LEU A 209 -5.95 12.19 20.59
C LEU A 209 -5.42 12.07 19.16
N LEU A 210 -6.15 12.59 18.15
CA LEU A 210 -5.72 12.50 16.75
C LEU A 210 -4.47 13.34 16.44
N ILE A 211 -4.29 14.47 17.14
CA ILE A 211 -3.07 15.28 17.04
C ILE A 211 -1.87 14.52 17.63
N GLU A 212 -2.06 13.80 18.73
CA GLU A 212 -0.99 13.03 19.35
C GLU A 212 -0.65 11.75 18.56
N ALA A 213 -1.66 10.89 18.37
CA ALA A 213 -1.53 9.56 17.80
C ALA A 213 -1.29 9.57 16.28
N GLY A 214 -1.79 10.60 15.60
CA GLY A 214 -1.90 10.69 14.15
C GLY A 214 -3.20 10.06 13.62
N PRO A 215 -3.60 10.40 12.38
CA PRO A 215 -4.88 9.99 11.82
C PRO A 215 -4.96 8.49 11.50
N GLY A 216 -3.82 7.80 11.37
CA GLY A 216 -3.77 6.35 11.19
C GLY A 216 -4.21 5.56 12.42
N TRP A 217 -4.54 6.23 13.53
CA TRP A 217 -4.99 5.61 14.77
C TRP A 217 -6.24 4.74 14.56
N PHE A 218 -7.19 5.20 13.75
CA PHE A 218 -8.41 4.44 13.41
C PHE A 218 -8.09 3.06 12.83
N ALA A 219 -7.16 3.01 11.87
CA ALA A 219 -6.76 1.76 11.26
C ALA A 219 -6.04 0.83 12.24
N ARG A 220 -5.18 1.37 13.09
CA ARG A 220 -4.50 0.56 14.11
C ARG A 220 -5.46 -0.02 15.14
N VAL A 221 -6.46 0.76 15.58
CA VAL A 221 -7.53 0.26 16.46
C VAL A 221 -8.36 -0.80 15.76
N THR A 222 -8.72 -0.57 14.50
CA THR A 222 -9.47 -1.55 13.70
C THR A 222 -8.68 -2.86 13.54
N GLU A 223 -7.39 -2.78 13.22
CA GLU A 223 -6.50 -3.95 13.10
C GLU A 223 -6.37 -4.71 14.42
N ALA A 224 -6.24 -3.99 15.54
CA ALA A 224 -6.15 -4.58 16.88
C ALA A 224 -7.46 -5.19 17.37
N ALA A 225 -8.60 -4.63 16.97
CA ALA A 225 -9.93 -5.13 17.33
C ALA A 225 -10.46 -6.20 16.36
N THR A 226 -9.68 -6.59 15.33
CA THR A 226 -10.09 -7.62 14.37
C THR A 226 -9.78 -9.02 14.93
N PRO A 227 -10.77 -9.93 15.05
CA PRO A 227 -10.54 -11.31 15.44
C PRO A 227 -9.61 -12.00 14.45
N THR A 228 -8.61 -12.73 14.96
CA THR A 228 -7.65 -13.47 14.13
C THR A 228 -7.60 -14.95 14.50
N ALA A 229 -7.27 -15.77 13.50
CA ALA A 229 -7.04 -17.20 13.66
C ALA A 229 -5.52 -17.50 13.71
N PRO A 230 -5.10 -18.69 14.16
CA PRO A 230 -3.70 -19.09 14.15
C PRO A 230 -3.09 -19.04 12.73
N ALA A 231 -1.79 -18.75 12.63
CA ALA A 231 -1.09 -18.70 11.35
C ALA A 231 -1.01 -20.10 10.69
N LEU A 232 -1.11 -20.15 9.37
CA LEU A 232 -0.94 -21.39 8.60
C LEU A 232 0.54 -21.75 8.44
N SER A 233 0.84 -23.02 8.64
CA SER A 233 2.13 -23.64 8.37
C SER A 233 2.22 -24.06 6.90
N PRO A 234 3.43 -24.04 6.27
CA PRO A 234 3.64 -24.70 4.99
C PRO A 234 3.26 -26.19 4.99
N ARG A 235 3.31 -26.85 6.16
CA ARG A 235 2.89 -28.25 6.32
C ARG A 235 1.39 -28.46 6.13
N ASP A 236 0.59 -27.40 6.25
CA ASP A 236 -0.86 -27.44 6.05
C ASP A 236 -1.24 -27.38 4.57
N VAL A 237 -0.27 -27.17 3.67
CA VAL A 237 -0.49 -27.17 2.22
C VAL A 237 -0.59 -28.62 1.75
N GLY A 238 -1.80 -29.04 1.40
CA GLY A 238 -2.06 -30.38 0.87
C GLY A 238 -1.39 -30.62 -0.49
N ARG A 239 -1.45 -31.88 -0.97
CA ARG A 239 -0.84 -32.27 -2.24
C ARG A 239 -1.62 -31.82 -3.49
N ASP A 240 -2.91 -31.51 -3.35
CA ASP A 240 -3.76 -31.09 -4.48
C ASP A 240 -3.57 -29.59 -4.80
N PRO A 241 -2.99 -29.24 -5.97
CA PRO A 241 -2.79 -27.85 -6.37
C PRO A 241 -4.09 -27.05 -6.47
N ARG A 242 -5.22 -27.71 -6.77
CA ARG A 242 -6.53 -27.05 -6.87
C ARG A 242 -6.99 -26.51 -5.53
N ARG A 243 -6.46 -27.01 -4.42
CA ARG A 243 -6.77 -26.56 -3.05
C ARG A 243 -5.68 -25.69 -2.43
N TRP A 244 -4.58 -25.44 -3.14
CA TRP A 244 -3.50 -24.62 -2.60
C TRP A 244 -3.95 -23.20 -2.26
N PRO A 245 -3.49 -22.65 -1.12
CA PRO A 245 -3.83 -21.30 -0.73
C PRO A 245 -3.17 -20.28 -1.65
N ALA A 246 -3.78 -19.10 -1.76
CA ALA A 246 -3.33 -18.01 -2.64
C ALA A 246 -1.84 -17.64 -2.47
N TRP A 247 -1.36 -17.62 -1.23
CA TRP A 247 0.02 -17.28 -0.92
C TRP A 247 1.04 -18.29 -1.44
N TRP A 248 0.67 -19.56 -1.61
CA TRP A 248 1.60 -20.56 -2.14
C TRP A 248 1.88 -20.32 -3.62
N TRP A 249 0.84 -20.01 -4.39
CA TRP A 249 0.98 -19.60 -5.79
C TRP A 249 1.80 -18.33 -5.95
N GLY A 250 1.60 -17.34 -5.07
CA GLY A 250 2.40 -16.11 -5.06
C GLY A 250 3.87 -16.35 -4.74
N LEU A 251 4.16 -17.28 -3.82
CA LEU A 251 5.52 -17.69 -3.50
C LEU A 251 6.21 -18.38 -4.69
N LEU A 252 5.49 -19.30 -5.38
CA LEU A 252 6.01 -19.98 -6.57
C LEU A 252 6.29 -18.99 -7.70
N ALA A 253 5.39 -18.05 -7.96
CA ALA A 253 5.61 -16.99 -8.95
C ALA A 253 6.87 -16.17 -8.62
N GLY A 254 7.03 -15.73 -7.36
CA GLY A 254 8.23 -15.03 -6.92
C GLY A 254 9.52 -15.86 -7.09
N ALA A 255 9.47 -17.16 -6.76
CA ALA A 255 10.60 -18.05 -6.93
C ALA A 255 10.99 -18.23 -8.41
N VAL A 256 10.01 -18.42 -9.30
CA VAL A 256 10.25 -18.52 -10.76
C VAL A 256 10.90 -17.24 -11.30
N ILE A 257 10.40 -16.06 -10.91
CA ILE A 257 11.00 -14.78 -11.33
C ILE A 257 12.44 -14.65 -10.81
N ALA A 258 12.70 -15.01 -9.55
CA ALA A 258 14.04 -14.94 -8.98
C ALA A 258 15.02 -15.88 -9.69
N VAL A 259 14.62 -17.12 -9.96
CA VAL A 259 15.44 -18.09 -10.72
C VAL A 259 15.70 -17.57 -12.14
N ALA A 260 14.68 -17.02 -12.81
CA ALA A 260 14.86 -16.42 -14.13
C ALA A 260 15.86 -15.25 -14.11
N GLY A 261 15.82 -14.41 -13.06
CA GLY A 261 16.83 -13.37 -12.86
C GLY A 261 18.24 -13.92 -12.67
N LEU A 262 18.42 -14.99 -11.90
CA LEU A 262 19.72 -15.65 -11.74
C LEU A 262 20.22 -16.26 -13.06
N VAL A 263 19.34 -16.87 -13.84
CA VAL A 263 19.66 -17.38 -15.18
C VAL A 263 20.08 -16.24 -16.10
N ALA A 264 19.35 -15.11 -16.10
CA ALA A 264 19.70 -13.93 -16.89
C ALA A 264 21.07 -13.35 -16.49
N ALA A 265 21.40 -13.32 -15.18
CA ALA A 265 22.72 -12.94 -14.72
C ALA A 265 23.81 -13.90 -15.22
N ALA A 266 23.59 -15.22 -15.17
CA ALA A 266 24.52 -16.21 -15.69
C ALA A 266 24.75 -16.07 -17.20
N VAL A 267 23.69 -15.81 -17.97
CA VAL A 267 23.77 -15.51 -19.40
C VAL A 267 24.59 -14.24 -19.66
N SER A 268 24.39 -13.20 -18.86
CA SER A 268 25.09 -11.92 -18.99
C SER A 268 26.58 -12.01 -18.65
N LEU A 269 26.95 -12.87 -17.70
CA LEU A 269 28.33 -13.12 -17.31
C LEU A 269 29.04 -14.08 -18.28
N GLY A 270 28.31 -15.04 -18.85
CA GLY A 270 28.83 -16.02 -19.79
C GLY A 270 28.69 -15.58 -21.26
N PRO A 271 27.73 -16.14 -22.01
CA PRO A 271 27.66 -15.97 -23.47
C PRO A 271 27.31 -14.54 -23.93
N VAL A 272 26.68 -13.73 -23.07
CA VAL A 272 26.11 -12.39 -23.36
C VAL A 272 24.98 -12.42 -24.39
N LEU A 273 25.14 -13.13 -25.51
CA LEU A 273 24.15 -13.33 -26.57
C LEU A 273 23.67 -14.77 -26.62
N LEU A 274 22.36 -14.97 -26.59
CA LEU A 274 21.73 -16.27 -26.82
C LEU A 274 21.58 -16.56 -28.32
N TRP A 275 21.20 -17.79 -28.66
CA TRP A 275 21.13 -18.22 -30.07
C TRP A 275 20.15 -17.38 -30.89
N TYR A 276 19.02 -16.98 -30.31
CA TYR A 276 18.04 -16.12 -30.97
C TYR A 276 18.50 -14.66 -31.04
N ASP A 277 19.29 -14.18 -30.07
CA ASP A 277 19.93 -12.85 -30.15
C ASP A 277 20.84 -12.79 -31.39
N ARG A 278 21.67 -13.83 -31.58
CA ARG A 278 22.56 -13.95 -32.75
C ARG A 278 21.78 -14.08 -34.05
N ALA A 279 20.73 -14.89 -34.08
CA ALA A 279 19.87 -15.05 -35.26
C ALA A 279 19.16 -13.74 -35.64
N TYR A 280 18.73 -12.96 -34.64
CA TYR A 280 18.12 -11.65 -34.87
C TYR A 280 19.14 -10.64 -35.37
N LEU A 281 20.31 -10.54 -34.74
CA LEU A 281 21.34 -9.58 -35.13
C LEU A 281 22.08 -9.97 -36.41
N GLY A 282 22.16 -11.26 -36.75
CA GLY A 282 23.06 -11.76 -37.80
C GLY A 282 24.54 -11.57 -37.44
N MET A 283 24.84 -11.37 -36.16
CA MET A 283 26.18 -11.10 -35.63
C MET A 283 26.41 -11.93 -34.37
N ASP A 284 27.63 -12.41 -34.21
CA ASP A 284 28.09 -13.01 -32.96
C ASP A 284 28.75 -11.96 -32.06
N ARG A 285 29.30 -12.42 -30.92
CA ARG A 285 29.93 -11.55 -29.94
C ARG A 285 31.18 -10.85 -30.49
N GLU A 286 31.96 -11.54 -31.32
CA GLU A 286 33.20 -11.00 -31.89
C GLU A 286 32.89 -9.91 -32.91
N ALA A 287 31.89 -10.15 -33.76
CA ALA A 287 31.38 -9.16 -34.70
C ALA A 287 30.85 -7.90 -33.99
N LEU A 288 30.06 -8.04 -32.92
CA LEU A 288 29.60 -6.88 -32.14
C LEU A 288 30.75 -6.13 -31.46
N HIS A 289 31.77 -6.86 -30.99
CA HIS A 289 32.94 -6.25 -30.38
C HIS A 289 33.78 -5.47 -31.41
N ALA A 290 33.86 -5.96 -32.65
CA ALA A 290 34.49 -5.25 -33.76
C ALA A 290 33.72 -3.99 -34.19
N VAL A 291 32.38 -4.00 -34.09
CA VAL A 291 31.56 -2.80 -34.31
C VAL A 291 31.87 -1.74 -33.26
N ASN A 292 31.92 -2.13 -31.98
CA ASN A 292 32.30 -1.26 -30.89
C ASN A 292 32.78 -2.07 -29.67
N HIS A 293 34.02 -1.84 -29.26
CA HIS A 293 34.65 -2.56 -28.14
C HIS A 293 33.84 -2.44 -26.83
N HIS A 294 33.19 -1.30 -26.58
CA HIS A 294 32.39 -1.03 -25.37
C HIS A 294 30.97 -1.60 -25.40
N LEU A 295 30.44 -1.96 -26.57
CA LEU A 295 29.05 -2.39 -26.73
C LEU A 295 28.70 -3.65 -25.92
N ILE A 296 29.58 -4.66 -25.93
CA ILE A 296 29.37 -5.88 -25.15
C ILE A 296 29.36 -5.59 -23.64
N HIS A 297 30.22 -4.69 -23.18
CA HIS A 297 30.26 -4.28 -21.77
C HIS A 297 29.01 -3.51 -21.38
N PHE A 298 28.52 -2.63 -22.26
CA PHE A 298 27.29 -1.88 -22.09
C PHE A 298 26.06 -2.80 -21.96
N LEU A 299 25.91 -3.76 -22.89
CA LEU A 299 24.83 -4.76 -22.88
C LEU A 299 24.88 -5.62 -21.61
N ARG A 300 26.08 -6.05 -21.21
CA ARG A 300 26.26 -6.82 -19.97
C ARG A 300 25.80 -6.03 -18.75
N HIS A 301 26.10 -4.74 -18.69
CA HIS A 301 25.69 -3.87 -17.59
C HIS A 301 24.16 -3.76 -17.50
N ASP A 302 23.47 -3.55 -18.62
CA ASP A 302 22.01 -3.43 -18.66
C ASP A 302 21.36 -4.75 -18.19
N ARG A 303 21.84 -5.88 -18.72
CA ARG A 303 21.28 -7.21 -18.41
C ARG A 303 21.56 -7.68 -16.99
N ILE A 304 22.74 -7.39 -16.41
CA ILE A 304 23.03 -7.69 -15.00
C ILE A 304 22.14 -6.85 -14.07
N THR A 305 21.91 -5.58 -14.42
CA THR A 305 21.05 -4.67 -13.63
C THR A 305 19.58 -5.12 -13.68
N LEU A 306 19.09 -5.50 -14.87
CA LEU A 306 17.78 -6.14 -15.07
C LEU A 306 17.67 -7.42 -14.24
N ALA A 307 18.65 -8.32 -14.34
CA ALA A 307 18.68 -9.58 -13.60
C ALA A 307 18.59 -9.37 -12.08
N GLY A 308 19.37 -8.44 -11.54
CA GLY A 308 19.29 -8.06 -10.11
C GLY A 308 17.91 -7.58 -9.70
N THR A 309 17.26 -6.79 -10.56
CA THR A 309 15.91 -6.28 -10.30
C THR A 309 14.86 -7.39 -10.40
N MET A 310 15.00 -8.34 -11.32
CA MET A 310 14.15 -9.54 -11.36
C MET A 310 14.27 -10.35 -10.06
N VAL A 311 15.48 -10.58 -9.56
CA VAL A 311 15.68 -11.26 -8.26
C VAL A 311 15.03 -10.45 -7.13
N ALA A 312 15.14 -9.12 -7.14
CA ALA A 312 14.47 -8.26 -6.17
C ALA A 312 12.94 -8.38 -6.23
N VAL A 313 12.33 -8.40 -7.42
CA VAL A 313 10.88 -8.65 -7.60
C VAL A 313 10.49 -10.01 -7.04
N GLY A 314 11.28 -11.05 -7.33
CA GLY A 314 11.02 -12.40 -6.81
C GLY A 314 11.03 -12.44 -5.27
N ILE A 315 11.99 -11.76 -4.64
CA ILE A 315 12.08 -11.59 -3.18
C ILE A 315 10.86 -10.82 -2.65
N LEU A 316 10.48 -9.71 -3.27
CA LEU A 316 9.32 -8.91 -2.89
C LEU A 316 8.03 -9.74 -2.96
N TYR A 317 7.87 -10.57 -3.99
CA TYR A 317 6.71 -11.43 -4.19
C TYR A 317 6.67 -12.55 -3.16
N ALA A 318 7.80 -13.20 -2.90
CA ALA A 318 7.94 -14.18 -1.83
C ALA A 318 7.61 -13.57 -0.46
N GLY A 319 8.09 -12.36 -0.18
CA GLY A 319 7.83 -11.62 1.05
C GLY A 319 6.35 -11.24 1.21
N LEU A 320 5.73 -10.66 0.18
CA LEU A 320 4.30 -10.32 0.18
C LEU A 320 3.42 -11.57 0.33
N ALA A 321 3.80 -12.68 -0.30
CA ALA A 321 3.06 -13.92 -0.24
C ALA A 321 3.19 -14.60 1.14
N ALA A 322 4.41 -14.97 1.54
CA ALA A 322 4.67 -15.68 2.79
C ALA A 322 4.49 -14.78 4.02
N GLY A 323 4.74 -13.49 3.89
CA GLY A 323 4.66 -12.52 4.97
C GLY A 323 3.27 -11.89 5.13
N GLY A 324 2.68 -11.46 4.02
CA GLY A 324 1.40 -10.75 4.00
C GLY A 324 0.21 -11.68 3.78
N MET A 325 0.11 -12.23 2.57
CA MET A 325 -1.04 -13.01 2.12
C MET A 325 -1.29 -14.24 3.01
N ARG A 326 -0.24 -14.95 3.42
CA ARG A 326 -0.33 -16.09 4.34
C ARG A 326 -0.94 -15.73 5.70
N ARG A 327 -0.69 -14.52 6.19
CA ARG A 327 -1.24 -13.99 7.44
C ARG A 327 -2.63 -13.37 7.27
N GLY A 328 -3.20 -13.46 6.06
CA GLY A 328 -4.50 -12.89 5.75
C GLY A 328 -4.47 -11.37 5.63
N TRP A 329 -3.30 -10.72 5.52
CA TRP A 329 -3.20 -9.28 5.33
C TRP A 329 -3.81 -8.89 3.98
N PRO A 330 -4.94 -8.17 3.96
CA PRO A 330 -5.64 -7.98 2.70
C PRO A 330 -4.87 -7.06 1.73
N TRP A 331 -4.09 -6.11 2.26
CA TRP A 331 -3.29 -5.15 1.49
C TRP A 331 -2.12 -5.82 0.76
N ALA A 332 -1.63 -6.95 1.27
CA ALA A 332 -0.48 -7.63 0.67
C ALA A 332 -0.81 -8.20 -0.71
N ARG A 333 -2.04 -8.72 -0.87
CA ARG A 333 -2.55 -9.17 -2.17
C ARG A 333 -2.74 -7.99 -3.13
N GLU A 334 -3.13 -6.82 -2.65
CA GLU A 334 -3.25 -5.61 -3.49
C GLU A 334 -1.89 -5.08 -3.93
N ALA A 335 -0.90 -5.05 -3.03
CA ALA A 335 0.47 -4.69 -3.38
C ALA A 335 1.06 -5.65 -4.43
N TYR A 336 0.82 -6.94 -4.25
CA TYR A 336 1.20 -7.99 -5.19
C TYR A 336 0.52 -7.79 -6.56
N LEU A 337 -0.80 -7.56 -6.57
CA LEU A 337 -1.58 -7.28 -7.78
C LEU A 337 -1.09 -6.03 -8.50
N ALA A 338 -0.94 -4.90 -7.80
CA ALA A 338 -0.55 -3.63 -8.40
C ALA A 338 0.85 -3.72 -9.04
N SER A 339 1.81 -4.32 -8.34
CA SER A 339 3.14 -4.57 -8.89
C SER A 339 3.09 -5.46 -10.13
N GLY A 340 2.34 -6.55 -10.09
CA GLY A 340 2.28 -7.47 -11.23
C GLY A 340 1.52 -6.90 -12.42
N CYS A 341 0.48 -6.09 -12.21
CA CYS A 341 -0.17 -5.35 -13.29
C CYS A 341 0.84 -4.47 -14.05
N VAL A 342 1.72 -3.77 -13.32
CA VAL A 342 2.80 -2.98 -13.93
C VAL A 342 3.78 -3.89 -14.69
N GLY A 343 4.23 -4.99 -14.07
CA GLY A 343 5.17 -5.92 -14.69
C GLY A 343 4.62 -6.60 -15.95
N PHE A 344 3.39 -7.10 -15.93
CA PHE A 344 2.76 -7.70 -17.10
C PHE A 344 2.44 -6.69 -18.20
N ALA A 345 2.07 -5.45 -17.83
CA ALA A 345 1.91 -4.39 -18.82
C ALA A 345 3.23 -4.05 -19.51
N ALA A 346 4.36 -4.11 -18.79
CA ALA A 346 5.68 -3.87 -19.37
C ALA A 346 6.12 -4.91 -20.41
N VAL A 347 5.57 -6.13 -20.38
CA VAL A 347 5.80 -7.14 -21.44
C VAL A 347 5.35 -6.60 -22.80
N LEU A 348 4.38 -5.69 -22.84
CA LEU A 348 3.92 -5.07 -24.08
C LEU A 348 5.00 -4.24 -24.78
N TYR A 349 6.05 -3.80 -24.06
CA TYR A 349 7.19 -3.09 -24.65
C TYR A 349 7.96 -3.94 -25.66
N LEU A 350 7.92 -5.27 -25.54
CA LEU A 350 8.57 -6.20 -26.47
C LEU A 350 7.98 -6.09 -27.89
N PHE A 351 6.70 -5.71 -28.02
CA PHE A 351 6.06 -5.59 -29.34
C PHE A 351 6.37 -4.28 -30.05
N VAL A 352 6.79 -3.23 -29.33
CA VAL A 352 7.03 -1.89 -29.90
C VAL A 352 8.23 -1.91 -30.85
N HIS A 353 9.28 -2.67 -30.52
CA HIS A 353 10.54 -2.66 -31.24
C HIS A 353 10.69 -3.77 -32.29
N GLY A 354 9.67 -4.62 -32.46
CA GLY A 354 9.73 -5.75 -33.40
C GLY A 354 10.68 -6.88 -32.97
N TYR A 355 11.24 -6.81 -31.76
CA TYR A 355 12.07 -7.87 -31.16
C TYR A 355 11.34 -8.55 -30.01
N VAL A 356 10.63 -9.64 -30.35
CA VAL A 356 9.93 -10.46 -29.37
C VAL A 356 10.90 -11.48 -28.79
N GLU A 357 11.45 -11.16 -27.63
CA GLU A 357 12.47 -11.95 -26.97
C GLU A 357 11.85 -13.25 -26.37
N PRO A 358 12.31 -14.47 -26.76
CA PRO A 358 11.67 -15.72 -26.37
C PRO A 358 11.69 -16.03 -24.86
N LEU A 359 12.73 -15.63 -24.13
CA LEU A 359 12.86 -15.96 -22.70
C LEU A 359 11.83 -15.22 -21.84
N HIS A 360 11.63 -13.92 -22.08
CA HIS A 360 10.65 -13.07 -21.40
C HIS A 360 9.23 -13.54 -21.75
N MET A 361 8.97 -13.94 -22.99
CA MET A 361 7.67 -14.52 -23.38
C MET A 361 7.43 -15.84 -22.66
N THR A 362 8.42 -16.73 -22.62
CA THR A 362 8.34 -18.00 -21.89
C THR A 362 8.10 -17.78 -20.41
N LEU A 363 8.87 -16.85 -19.80
CA LEU A 363 8.71 -16.47 -18.40
C LEU A 363 7.30 -15.93 -18.13
N THR A 364 6.77 -15.08 -19.02
CA THR A 364 5.42 -14.53 -18.91
C THR A 364 4.36 -15.63 -18.94
N VAL A 365 4.47 -16.58 -19.88
CA VAL A 365 3.54 -17.72 -20.00
C VAL A 365 3.57 -18.60 -18.75
N ILE A 366 4.72 -18.77 -18.11
CA ILE A 366 4.85 -19.55 -16.86
C ILE A 366 4.32 -18.77 -15.65
N VAL A 367 4.66 -17.49 -15.51
CA VAL A 367 4.37 -16.70 -14.31
C VAL A 367 2.92 -16.22 -14.28
N LEU A 368 2.32 -15.88 -15.43
CA LEU A 368 0.95 -15.38 -15.52
C LEU A 368 -0.10 -16.30 -14.86
N PRO A 369 -0.14 -17.63 -15.10
CA PRO A 369 -1.10 -18.51 -14.42
C PRO A 369 -0.84 -18.60 -12.91
N LEU A 370 0.43 -18.62 -12.47
CA LEU A 370 0.78 -18.63 -11.04
C LEU A 370 0.32 -17.35 -10.35
N PHE A 371 0.59 -16.20 -10.97
CA PHE A 371 0.15 -14.90 -10.51
C PHE A 371 -1.38 -14.79 -10.45
N THR A 372 -2.06 -15.26 -11.49
CA THR A 372 -3.53 -15.27 -11.58
C THR A 372 -4.14 -16.15 -10.47
N ALA A 373 -3.57 -17.32 -10.21
CA ALA A 373 -4.00 -18.19 -9.13
C ALA A 373 -3.78 -17.55 -7.74
N ALA A 374 -2.66 -16.82 -7.56
CA ALA A 374 -2.36 -16.09 -6.34
C ALA A 374 -3.35 -14.96 -6.06
N ILE A 375 -3.91 -14.34 -7.11
CA ILE A 375 -4.87 -13.25 -6.94
C ILE A 375 -6.29 -13.77 -6.93
N ARG A 376 -6.72 -14.67 -7.82
CA ARG A 376 -8.15 -15.04 -7.90
C ARG A 376 -8.67 -15.81 -6.68
N ARG A 377 -7.81 -16.49 -5.94
CA ARG A 377 -8.22 -17.25 -4.77
C ARG A 377 -8.67 -16.33 -3.61
N PRO A 378 -9.74 -16.71 -2.87
CA PRO A 378 -10.24 -15.91 -1.75
C PRO A 378 -9.14 -15.60 -0.73
N ALA A 379 -9.16 -14.38 -0.19
CA ALA A 379 -8.33 -14.05 0.94
C ALA A 379 -8.74 -14.94 2.13
N GLY A 380 -7.76 -15.56 2.78
CA GLY A 380 -8.02 -16.32 4.00
C GLY A 380 -8.52 -15.41 5.13
N ARG A 381 -9.10 -16.02 6.17
CA ARG A 381 -9.42 -15.31 7.42
C ARG A 381 -8.19 -14.55 7.96
N PRO A 382 -8.37 -13.39 8.62
CA PRO A 382 -7.31 -12.70 9.36
C PRO A 382 -6.51 -13.63 10.26
N ARG A 383 -5.18 -13.59 10.18
CA ARG A 383 -4.25 -14.41 10.99
C ARG A 383 -3.05 -13.62 11.49
N TRP A 384 -3.17 -12.31 11.53
CA TRP A 384 -2.12 -11.44 12.03
C TRP A 384 -2.14 -11.33 13.55
N THR A 385 -1.03 -10.85 14.10
CA THR A 385 -0.87 -10.58 15.53
C THR A 385 -0.47 -9.12 15.69
N VAL A 386 -1.25 -8.35 16.43
CA VAL A 386 -0.92 -6.95 16.72
C VAL A 386 -0.10 -6.88 17.99
N ARG A 387 1.11 -6.32 17.90
CA ARG A 387 1.95 -6.04 19.05
C ARG A 387 1.68 -4.63 19.59
N PRO A 388 1.85 -4.39 20.90
CA PRO A 388 1.79 -3.03 21.45
C PRO A 388 2.80 -2.13 20.74
N GLU A 389 2.48 -0.84 20.54
CA GLU A 389 3.28 0.11 19.76
C GLU A 389 4.73 0.27 20.26
N GLY A 390 5.01 -0.09 21.51
CA GLY A 390 6.33 0.00 22.10
C GLY A 390 6.78 1.43 22.39
N PRO A 391 8.09 1.65 22.61
CA PRO A 391 8.62 2.97 22.95
C PRO A 391 8.41 3.99 21.83
N GLN A 392 7.90 5.18 22.20
CA GLN A 392 7.56 6.22 21.23
C GLN A 392 8.75 6.69 20.38
N ARG A 393 9.98 6.65 20.93
CA ARG A 393 11.21 6.99 20.21
C ARG A 393 11.50 6.00 19.07
N GLU A 394 11.30 4.71 19.31
CA GLU A 394 11.47 3.67 18.29
C GLU A 394 10.43 3.81 17.19
N ARG A 395 9.16 4.02 17.58
CA ARG A 395 8.07 4.25 16.63
C ARG A 395 8.34 5.47 15.74
N ARG A 396 8.77 6.61 16.30
CA ARG A 396 9.08 7.82 15.51
C ARG A 396 10.21 7.58 14.52
N ARG A 397 11.31 6.93 14.93
CA ARG A 397 12.40 6.56 14.04
C ARG A 397 11.94 5.64 12.92
N ALA A 398 11.12 4.65 13.27
CA ALA A 398 10.56 3.73 12.29
C ALA A 398 9.65 4.43 11.28
N LEU A 399 8.85 5.42 11.70
CA LEU A 399 8.02 6.22 10.80
C LEU A 399 8.85 7.11 9.87
N THR A 400 9.99 7.64 10.33
CA THR A 400 10.96 8.31 9.45
C THR A 400 11.54 7.33 8.44
N GLY A 401 11.95 6.13 8.88
CA GLY A 401 12.40 5.08 7.98
C GLY A 401 11.33 4.66 6.96
N GLN A 402 10.07 4.63 7.38
CA GLN A 402 8.92 4.35 6.51
C GLN A 402 8.75 5.43 5.44
N LEU A 403 8.82 6.70 5.83
CA LEU A 403 8.74 7.83 4.88
C LEU A 403 9.85 7.74 3.84
N LEU A 404 11.09 7.52 4.28
CA LEU A 404 12.23 7.35 3.38
C LEU A 404 12.00 6.18 2.40
N MET A 405 11.53 5.03 2.88
CA MET A 405 11.24 3.88 2.03
C MET A 405 10.15 4.17 0.97
N VAL A 406 9.09 4.89 1.35
CA VAL A 406 8.04 5.32 0.41
C VAL A 406 8.60 6.29 -0.65
N ILE A 407 9.44 7.25 -0.23
CA ILE A 407 10.11 8.18 -1.16
C ILE A 407 11.03 7.45 -2.12
N ILE A 408 11.83 6.49 -1.63
CA ILE A 408 12.72 5.67 -2.47
C ILE A 408 11.91 4.87 -3.47
N GLY A 409 10.85 4.18 -3.04
CA GLY A 409 9.97 3.45 -3.93
C GLY A 409 9.36 4.33 -5.01
N ALA A 410 8.86 5.53 -4.66
CA ALA A 410 8.34 6.49 -5.63
C ALA A 410 9.42 7.00 -6.60
N GLY A 411 10.64 7.25 -6.10
CA GLY A 411 11.79 7.67 -6.91
C GLY A 411 12.24 6.59 -7.90
N LEU A 412 12.32 5.32 -7.46
CA LEU A 412 12.60 4.18 -8.32
C LEU A 412 11.51 3.99 -9.39
N PHE A 413 10.25 4.24 -9.04
CA PHE A 413 9.14 4.18 -10.00
C PHE A 413 9.29 5.25 -11.07
N ALA A 414 9.58 6.50 -10.67
CA ALA A 414 9.85 7.59 -11.61
C ALA A 414 11.09 7.30 -12.49
N GLY A 415 12.15 6.71 -11.91
CA GLY A 415 13.32 6.24 -12.66
C GLY A 415 12.96 5.17 -13.69
N GLY A 416 12.14 4.18 -13.32
CA GLY A 416 11.65 3.16 -14.23
C GLY A 416 10.80 3.74 -15.37
N VAL A 417 9.96 4.73 -15.10
CA VAL A 417 9.23 5.49 -16.14
C VAL A 417 10.20 6.17 -17.09
N ALA A 418 11.21 6.89 -16.55
CA ALA A 418 12.18 7.61 -17.37
C ALA A 418 12.99 6.65 -18.27
N VAL A 419 13.49 5.55 -17.72
CA VAL A 419 14.24 4.54 -18.48
C VAL A 419 13.35 3.86 -19.53
N SER A 420 12.10 3.56 -19.20
CA SER A 420 11.14 3.01 -20.18
C SER A 420 10.87 3.99 -21.31
N ALA A 421 10.68 5.28 -21.00
CA ALA A 421 10.45 6.32 -21.99
C ALA A 421 11.66 6.50 -22.92
N VAL A 422 12.88 6.51 -22.38
CA VAL A 422 14.11 6.53 -23.18
C VAL A 422 14.18 5.29 -24.07
N GLY A 423 13.93 4.10 -23.51
CA GLY A 423 13.93 2.84 -24.25
C GLY A 423 12.92 2.80 -25.39
N LEU A 424 11.78 3.48 -25.27
CA LEU A 424 10.73 3.55 -26.29
C LEU A 424 10.91 4.70 -27.31
N THR A 425 11.89 5.58 -27.12
CA THR A 425 12.06 6.79 -27.95
C THR A 425 13.48 6.93 -28.49
N GLY A 426 14.39 7.51 -27.70
CA GLY A 426 15.75 7.87 -28.12
C GLY A 426 16.79 6.77 -27.93
N VAL A 427 16.45 5.67 -27.24
CA VAL A 427 17.28 4.50 -26.87
C VAL A 427 18.45 4.82 -25.93
N PHE A 428 19.16 5.92 -26.20
CA PHE A 428 20.34 6.36 -25.47
C PHE A 428 20.12 7.71 -24.78
N VAL A 429 20.74 7.86 -23.60
CA VAL A 429 21.03 9.14 -22.97
C VAL A 429 22.45 9.58 -23.30
N LEU A 430 22.78 10.85 -23.04
CA LEU A 430 24.09 11.41 -23.37
C LEU A 430 25.26 10.60 -22.78
N SER A 431 25.16 10.19 -21.52
CA SER A 431 26.20 9.40 -20.86
C SER A 431 26.43 8.04 -21.53
N ASP A 432 25.43 7.47 -22.22
CA ASP A 432 25.63 6.22 -22.96
C ASP A 432 26.50 6.45 -24.19
N LEU A 433 26.24 7.53 -24.93
CA LEU A 433 26.99 7.89 -26.13
C LEU A 433 28.43 8.27 -25.80
N GLU A 434 28.64 8.94 -24.66
CA GLU A 434 29.97 9.22 -24.12
C GLU A 434 30.74 7.92 -23.80
N TYR A 435 30.08 6.96 -23.15
CA TYR A 435 30.70 5.66 -22.82
C TYR A 435 30.98 4.83 -24.08
N LEU A 436 30.07 4.83 -25.05
CA LEU A 436 30.23 4.11 -26.31
C LEU A 436 31.21 4.79 -27.27
N GLY A 437 31.48 6.09 -27.08
CA GLY A 437 32.32 6.89 -27.98
C GLY A 437 31.76 7.01 -29.40
N THR A 438 30.46 6.79 -29.59
CA THR A 438 29.81 6.82 -30.92
C THR A 438 28.35 7.25 -30.84
N GLY A 439 27.80 7.73 -31.95
CA GLY A 439 26.40 8.11 -32.08
C GLY A 439 25.46 6.96 -32.50
N PRO A 440 24.14 7.12 -32.32
CA PRO A 440 23.13 6.14 -32.71
C PRO A 440 23.12 5.83 -34.22
N GLU A 441 23.38 6.83 -35.06
CA GLU A 441 23.39 6.67 -36.52
C GLU A 441 24.50 5.73 -36.99
N THR A 442 25.70 5.83 -36.42
CA THR A 442 26.83 4.94 -36.71
C THR A 442 26.50 3.49 -36.33
N LEU A 443 25.87 3.28 -35.16
CA LEU A 443 25.45 1.96 -34.71
C LEU A 443 24.34 1.38 -35.60
N ARG A 444 23.41 2.22 -36.05
CA ARG A 444 22.34 1.82 -36.98
C ARG A 444 22.90 1.47 -38.36
N ALA A 445 23.90 2.21 -38.84
CA ALA A 445 24.59 1.93 -40.09
C ALA A 445 25.36 0.60 -40.04
N ALA A 446 25.97 0.29 -38.89
CA ALA A 446 26.64 -1.00 -38.67
C ALA A 446 25.63 -2.16 -38.63
N ASN A 447 24.49 -1.98 -37.98
CA ASN A 447 23.38 -2.96 -37.99
C ASN A 447 22.05 -2.30 -37.64
N ALA A 448 21.11 -2.31 -38.60
CA ALA A 448 19.77 -1.71 -38.41
C ALA A 448 18.97 -2.35 -37.27
N ARG A 449 19.28 -3.59 -36.88
CA ARG A 449 18.60 -4.33 -35.80
C ARG A 449 19.19 -4.08 -34.42
N LEU A 450 20.35 -3.42 -34.31
CA LEU A 450 21.04 -3.21 -33.05
C LEU A 450 20.32 -2.23 -32.12
N LEU A 451 19.78 -1.13 -32.66
CA LEU A 451 19.04 -0.15 -31.86
C LEU A 451 17.76 -0.75 -31.25
N PRO A 452 16.88 -1.43 -32.02
CA PRO A 452 15.75 -2.18 -31.44
C PRO A 452 16.17 -3.20 -30.38
N PHE A 453 17.31 -3.85 -30.57
CA PHE A 453 17.87 -4.79 -29.61
C PHE A 453 18.38 -4.11 -28.33
N ILE A 454 18.92 -2.90 -28.37
CA ILE A 454 19.28 -2.19 -27.13
C ILE A 454 18.03 -1.61 -26.45
N ALA A 455 17.09 -1.12 -27.26
CA ALA A 455 15.84 -0.53 -26.81
C ALA A 455 14.97 -1.50 -25.99
N HIS A 456 14.87 -2.77 -26.41
CA HIS A 456 14.07 -3.76 -25.67
C HIS A 456 14.65 -4.06 -24.28
N ASP A 457 15.98 -4.18 -24.14
CA ASP A 457 16.65 -4.46 -22.87
C ASP A 457 16.37 -3.32 -21.87
N ARG A 458 16.41 -2.08 -22.36
CA ARG A 458 16.14 -0.87 -21.55
C ARG A 458 14.69 -0.70 -21.18
N ALA A 459 13.78 -0.82 -22.14
CA ALA A 459 12.35 -0.73 -21.88
C ALA A 459 11.92 -1.86 -20.90
N GLY A 460 12.43 -3.08 -21.12
CA GLY A 460 12.24 -4.21 -20.21
C GLY A 460 12.74 -3.93 -18.80
N PHE A 461 13.97 -3.42 -18.66
CA PHE A 461 14.52 -2.99 -17.37
C PHE A 461 13.66 -1.94 -16.68
N GLY A 462 13.28 -0.87 -17.38
CA GLY A 462 12.40 0.17 -16.84
C GLY A 462 11.07 -0.39 -16.33
N GLY A 463 10.47 -1.31 -17.09
CA GLY A 463 9.27 -2.05 -16.72
C GLY A 463 9.39 -2.85 -15.43
N VAL A 464 10.42 -3.68 -15.32
CA VAL A 464 10.69 -4.51 -14.14
C VAL A 464 11.03 -3.63 -12.93
N LEU A 465 11.75 -2.52 -13.14
CA LEU A 465 12.06 -1.53 -12.10
C LEU A 465 10.79 -0.87 -11.56
N MET A 466 9.85 -0.46 -12.43
CA MET A 466 8.55 0.07 -12.00
C MET A 466 7.76 -0.97 -11.19
N ALA A 467 7.76 -2.24 -11.60
CA ALA A 467 7.09 -3.30 -10.87
C ALA A 467 7.69 -3.51 -9.47
N ALA A 468 9.03 -3.54 -9.35
CA ALA A 468 9.73 -3.63 -8.07
C ALA A 468 9.41 -2.41 -7.19
N ALA A 469 9.49 -1.21 -7.77
CA ALA A 469 9.24 0.06 -7.10
C ALA A 469 7.80 0.16 -6.56
N ALA A 470 6.81 -0.31 -7.32
CA ALA A 470 5.43 -0.38 -6.86
C ALA A 470 5.29 -1.32 -5.64
N ALA A 471 5.91 -2.50 -5.69
CA ALA A 471 5.91 -3.42 -4.55
C ALA A 471 6.62 -2.83 -3.32
N ILE A 472 7.77 -2.19 -3.48
CA ILE A 472 8.52 -1.52 -2.40
C ILE A 472 7.69 -0.39 -1.79
N THR A 473 7.09 0.46 -2.61
CA THR A 473 6.28 1.60 -2.17
C THR A 473 5.08 1.12 -1.35
N LEU A 474 4.34 0.13 -1.85
CA LEU A 474 3.13 -0.36 -1.19
C LEU A 474 3.45 -1.20 0.05
N LEU A 475 4.51 -2.00 0.03
CA LEU A 475 5.02 -2.69 1.21
C LEU A 475 5.50 -1.70 2.28
N GLY A 476 6.17 -0.63 1.88
CA GLY A 476 6.59 0.45 2.78
C GLY A 476 5.40 1.21 3.36
N ALA A 477 4.45 1.60 2.53
CA ALA A 477 3.27 2.36 2.94
C ALA A 477 2.35 1.55 3.86
N TRP A 478 2.17 0.25 3.59
CA TRP A 478 1.13 -0.57 4.23
C TRP A 478 1.65 -1.70 5.11
N GLY A 479 2.94 -2.04 5.11
CA GLY A 479 3.49 -3.16 5.88
C GLY A 479 4.06 -2.82 7.25
N TRP A 480 4.21 -1.53 7.58
CA TRP A 480 5.01 -1.08 8.73
C TRP A 480 4.33 -1.30 10.10
N ARG A 481 4.45 -2.50 10.67
CA ARG A 481 4.00 -2.80 12.05
C ARG A 481 5.13 -3.33 12.92
N ARG A 482 5.04 -3.08 14.23
CA ARG A 482 6.04 -3.52 15.20
C ARG A 482 6.11 -5.04 15.22
N GLY A 483 7.33 -5.58 15.12
CA GLY A 483 7.59 -7.02 15.10
C GLY A 483 7.31 -7.74 13.77
N GLU A 484 6.87 -7.03 12.71
CA GLU A 484 6.76 -7.60 11.37
C GLU A 484 8.14 -7.65 10.67
N SER A 485 9.05 -8.46 11.23
CA SER A 485 10.46 -8.54 10.79
C SER A 485 10.62 -8.98 9.34
N TRP A 486 9.63 -9.71 8.79
CA TRP A 486 9.61 -10.10 7.39
C TRP A 486 9.58 -8.89 6.44
N VAL A 487 8.98 -7.77 6.83
CA VAL A 487 8.97 -6.54 6.02
C VAL A 487 10.40 -6.03 5.88
N TRP A 488 11.11 -5.97 7.00
CA TRP A 488 12.51 -5.52 7.04
C TRP A 488 13.40 -6.44 6.19
N TRP A 489 13.30 -7.76 6.36
CA TRP A 489 14.10 -8.72 5.61
C TRP A 489 13.77 -8.75 4.12
N THR A 490 12.49 -8.63 3.75
CA THR A 490 12.07 -8.57 2.35
C THR A 490 12.70 -7.34 1.67
N LEU A 491 12.60 -6.17 2.28
CA LEU A 491 13.17 -4.93 1.74
C LEU A 491 14.69 -4.95 1.73
N ALA A 492 15.34 -5.47 2.77
CA ALA A 492 16.79 -5.59 2.84
C ALA A 492 17.35 -6.53 1.75
N LEU A 493 16.76 -7.72 1.61
CA LEU A 493 17.18 -8.69 0.59
C LEU A 493 16.90 -8.18 -0.82
N ALA A 494 15.75 -7.53 -1.05
CA ALA A 494 15.44 -6.92 -2.34
C ALA A 494 16.41 -5.76 -2.68
N ALA A 495 16.76 -4.93 -1.69
CA ALA A 495 17.72 -3.86 -1.87
C ALA A 495 19.11 -4.39 -2.24
N VAL A 496 19.58 -5.44 -1.56
CA VAL A 496 20.86 -6.09 -1.89
C VAL A 496 20.81 -6.68 -3.30
N ALA A 497 19.74 -7.43 -3.63
CA ALA A 497 19.59 -8.05 -4.94
C ALA A 497 19.50 -7.04 -6.08
N GLY A 498 18.88 -5.88 -5.87
CA GLY A 498 18.78 -4.81 -6.87
C GLY A 498 20.06 -3.98 -6.98
N PHE A 499 20.53 -3.40 -5.87
CA PHE A 499 21.62 -2.42 -5.89
C PHE A 499 23.01 -3.04 -6.03
N ALA A 500 23.28 -4.22 -5.45
CA ALA A 500 24.64 -4.77 -5.47
C ALA A 500 25.08 -5.16 -6.90
N PRO A 501 24.28 -5.87 -7.71
CA PRO A 501 24.63 -6.16 -9.09
C PRO A 501 24.75 -4.90 -9.95
N ALA A 502 23.86 -3.92 -9.74
CA ALA A 502 23.90 -2.64 -10.45
C ALA A 502 25.24 -1.93 -10.21
N LEU A 503 25.61 -1.73 -8.94
CA LEU A 503 26.87 -1.07 -8.58
C LEU A 503 28.09 -1.88 -9.06
N ALA A 504 28.08 -3.20 -8.88
CA ALA A 504 29.17 -4.06 -9.33
C ALA A 504 29.36 -3.99 -10.85
N ALA A 505 28.28 -4.01 -11.63
CA ALA A 505 28.33 -3.90 -13.08
C ALA A 505 28.91 -2.55 -13.52
N HIS A 506 28.42 -1.43 -12.96
CA HIS A 506 28.91 -0.09 -13.29
C HIS A 506 30.40 0.08 -12.99
N LEU A 507 30.84 -0.38 -11.81
CA LEU A 507 32.24 -0.30 -11.42
C LEU A 507 33.13 -1.20 -12.29
N ALA A 508 32.68 -2.41 -12.60
CA ALA A 508 33.46 -3.38 -13.37
C ALA A 508 33.71 -2.94 -14.83
N ILE A 509 32.80 -2.17 -15.42
CA ILE A 509 32.96 -1.68 -16.80
C ILE A 509 33.48 -0.24 -16.88
N GLY A 510 33.69 0.42 -15.74
CA GLY A 510 34.12 1.83 -15.70
C GLY A 510 33.02 2.83 -16.07
N TYR A 511 31.75 2.42 -16.10
CA TYR A 511 30.63 3.30 -16.44
C TYR A 511 30.15 4.08 -15.20
N VAL A 512 30.97 5.04 -14.77
CA VAL A 512 30.85 5.71 -13.45
C VAL A 512 30.49 7.19 -13.56
N HIS A 513 29.88 7.63 -14.67
CA HIS A 513 29.44 9.01 -14.82
C HIS A 513 28.51 9.41 -13.66
N LEU A 514 28.83 10.52 -12.97
CA LEU A 514 28.20 10.88 -11.71
C LEU A 514 26.68 11.08 -11.85
N GLY A 515 26.23 11.72 -12.93
CA GLY A 515 24.80 11.92 -13.17
C GLY A 515 24.03 10.61 -13.37
N HIS A 516 24.69 9.58 -13.92
CA HIS A 516 24.09 8.27 -14.16
C HIS A 516 24.09 7.42 -12.87
N LEU A 517 25.17 7.47 -12.10
CA LEU A 517 25.36 6.64 -10.90
C LEU A 517 24.74 7.26 -9.62
N ALA A 518 24.56 8.59 -9.55
CA ALA A 518 24.04 9.28 -8.37
C ALA A 518 22.67 8.76 -7.89
N PRO A 519 21.67 8.48 -8.76
CA PRO A 519 20.41 7.89 -8.32
C PRO A 519 20.58 6.54 -7.60
N VAL A 520 21.51 5.70 -8.06
CA VAL A 520 21.82 4.40 -7.45
C VAL A 520 22.44 4.59 -6.07
N LEU A 521 23.44 5.47 -5.95
CA LEU A 521 24.11 5.77 -4.68
C LEU A 521 23.15 6.40 -3.66
N ALA A 522 22.33 7.35 -4.10
CA ALA A 522 21.28 7.94 -3.26
C ALA A 522 20.29 6.87 -2.80
N GLY A 523 19.86 5.97 -3.70
CA GLY A 523 19.01 4.83 -3.38
C GLY A 523 19.61 3.93 -2.31
N VAL A 524 20.90 3.57 -2.42
CA VAL A 524 21.62 2.76 -1.43
C VAL A 524 21.65 3.44 -0.06
N ILE A 525 22.09 4.70 0.01
CA ILE A 525 22.26 5.44 1.27
C ILE A 525 20.90 5.63 1.95
N LEU A 526 19.88 6.05 1.21
CA LEU A 526 18.54 6.25 1.74
C LEU A 526 17.92 4.92 2.20
N THR A 527 18.13 3.82 1.46
CA THR A 527 17.60 2.50 1.82
C THR A 527 18.28 1.96 3.08
N ALA A 528 19.61 2.05 3.17
CA ALA A 528 20.36 1.65 4.35
C ALA A 528 19.90 2.45 5.59
N THR A 529 19.71 3.76 5.43
CA THR A 529 19.21 4.64 6.50
C THR A 529 17.78 4.26 6.92
N ALA A 530 16.89 4.04 5.96
CA ALA A 530 15.50 3.63 6.20
C ALA A 530 15.43 2.29 6.96
N LEU A 531 16.23 1.31 6.56
CA LEU A 531 16.32 0.00 7.22
C LEU A 531 16.94 0.11 8.61
N ALA A 532 18.00 0.91 8.79
CA ALA A 532 18.63 1.12 10.09
C ALA A 532 17.67 1.76 11.11
N LEU A 533 16.94 2.81 10.70
CA LEU A 533 15.98 3.50 11.54
C LEU A 533 14.77 2.63 11.92
N SER A 534 14.37 1.71 11.05
CA SER A 534 13.19 0.86 11.23
C SER A 534 13.48 -0.49 11.92
N ARG A 535 14.73 -0.97 11.91
CA ARG A 535 15.11 -2.28 12.44
C ARG A 535 14.65 -2.53 13.89
N PRO A 536 14.87 -1.63 14.88
CA PRO A 536 14.48 -1.92 16.26
C PRO A 536 12.97 -2.12 16.42
N TYR A 537 12.18 -1.42 15.62
CA TYR A 537 10.73 -1.47 15.64
C TYR A 537 10.19 -2.68 14.85
N LEU A 538 10.61 -2.87 13.60
CA LEU A 538 10.13 -3.98 12.76
C LEU A 538 10.61 -5.34 13.27
N CYS A 539 11.80 -5.42 13.88
CA CYS A 539 12.36 -6.66 14.40
C CYS A 539 12.19 -6.84 15.92
N ALA A 540 11.29 -6.06 16.54
CA ALA A 540 10.96 -6.21 17.95
C ALA A 540 10.40 -7.62 18.25
N ARG A 541 10.92 -8.25 19.32
CA ARG A 541 10.53 -9.60 19.74
C ARG A 541 9.41 -9.62 20.75
#